data_AF-A0A172T458-F1
#
_entry.id   AF-A0A172T458-F1
#
_cell.length_a   1.000
_cell.length_b   1.000
_cell.length_c   1.000
_cell.angle_alpha   90.00
_cell.angle_beta   90.00
_cell.angle_gamma   90.00
#
_symmetry.space_group_name_H-M   'P 1'
#
loop_
_entity.id
_entity.type
_entity.pdbx_description
1 polymer ?
#
loop_
_entity_poly.entity_id
_entity_poly.type
_entity_poly.pdbx_seq_one_letter_code
_entity_poly.pdbx_strand_id
1 'polypeptide(L)'
;MEGAVFSTFSNIFLLFDFQNQPVDVQLVYKEAQKYGRIVGGKAYGSWSKNKMAAFALYNYGIELVEVPEAEFLPNKKGNDIRLAVDCIEQALRNNIVDTFFLVTGDADFTALVYKLKSYGKRVIALARTKSTSYELVSAVDKFIPYEDIVKNENLTDPVDRLAEEMEIFLKRSGKEFTRDNLSRFLISFNINPSKYGFQTMHELVDEVYERKVQKPERLKNIKLMILRAVLYESLSEKTLPQFAEDNKIPIGDLKAAIDILVNDKILLFSEGGYEINRNKAFFATLLEKYPVVAEHLLEFVEKTYKAFVNGRVKALNQLAQNEFKISSNEFKTYVEAVKRSGCLKGLDESDYISYSTPAKMVCDLEMLRVSTFAYFVKRILSQTFVFKEEMTYIKELVFSNNEALFEKTLDFLQQTGELIEIGGVYFYSPV
;
A
#
# COMPACT_ATOMS: atom_id res chain seq x y z
N MET A 1 -17.76 22.79 -43.38
CA MET A 1 -16.33 22.45 -43.17
C MET A 1 -15.95 22.96 -41.80
N GLU A 2 -16.23 22.18 -40.75
CA GLU A 2 -15.76 22.47 -39.40
C GLU A 2 -14.48 21.70 -39.19
N GLY A 3 -13.38 22.44 -38.99
CA GLY A 3 -12.07 21.88 -38.73
C GLY A 3 -12.04 21.26 -37.35
N ALA A 4 -11.97 19.92 -37.31
CA ALA A 4 -11.54 19.21 -36.13
C ALA A 4 -10.09 19.64 -35.84
N VAL A 5 -9.91 20.45 -34.79
CA VAL A 5 -8.60 20.65 -34.18
C VAL A 5 -8.23 19.32 -33.52
N PHE A 6 -7.55 18.45 -34.27
CA PHE A 6 -6.79 17.36 -33.66
C PHE A 6 -5.78 18.04 -32.73
N SER A 7 -5.98 17.94 -31.40
CA SER A 7 -4.89 18.24 -30.48
C SER A 7 -3.79 17.22 -30.79
N THR A 8 -2.77 17.63 -31.53
CA THR A 8 -1.64 16.79 -31.90
C THR A 8 -0.91 16.41 -30.62
N PHE A 9 -1.16 15.21 -30.12
CA PHE A 9 -0.34 14.62 -29.06
C PHE A 9 1.10 14.59 -29.56
N SER A 10 2.00 15.32 -28.90
CA SER A 10 3.41 15.34 -29.23
C SER A 10 3.99 13.92 -29.07
N ASN A 11 4.78 13.45 -30.04
CA ASN A 11 5.43 12.15 -29.90
C ASN A 11 6.78 12.31 -29.20
N ILE A 12 7.00 11.49 -28.18
CA ILE A 12 8.16 11.56 -27.29
C ILE A 12 9.10 10.37 -27.51
N PHE A 13 10.39 10.66 -27.60
CA PHE A 13 11.45 9.67 -27.51
C PHE A 13 12.23 9.84 -26.21
N LEU A 14 12.28 8.79 -25.39
CA LEU A 14 12.93 8.80 -24.06
C LEU A 14 14.38 8.32 -24.15
N LEU A 15 15.29 9.03 -23.48
CA LEU A 15 16.70 8.65 -23.39
C LEU A 15 17.15 8.69 -21.93
N PHE A 16 17.51 7.53 -21.39
CA PHE A 16 17.97 7.41 -20.01
C PHE A 16 19.48 7.30 -19.92
N ASP A 17 20.12 8.28 -19.29
CA ASP A 17 21.48 8.15 -18.80
C ASP A 17 21.47 7.45 -17.44
N PHE A 18 21.05 6.18 -17.43
CA PHE A 18 20.74 5.45 -16.20
C PHE A 18 22.00 5.21 -15.35
N GLN A 19 23.16 5.02 -15.99
CA GLN A 19 24.42 4.80 -15.30
C GLN A 19 24.83 5.99 -14.43
N ASN A 20 24.72 7.22 -14.94
CA ASN A 20 25.08 8.43 -14.20
C ASN A 20 23.91 8.94 -13.34
N GLN A 21 22.67 8.71 -13.78
CA GLN A 21 21.46 9.24 -13.17
C GLN A 21 20.43 8.13 -12.89
N PRO A 22 20.66 7.27 -11.89
CA PRO A 22 19.70 6.24 -11.52
C PRO A 22 18.44 6.86 -10.91
N VAL A 23 17.30 6.50 -11.50
CA VAL A 23 15.96 7.01 -11.20
C VAL A 23 14.94 5.86 -11.20
N ASP A 24 13.78 6.10 -10.61
CA ASP A 24 12.64 5.21 -10.75
C ASP A 24 12.04 5.36 -12.16
N VAL A 25 12.05 4.25 -12.90
CA VAL A 25 11.65 4.20 -14.31
C VAL A 25 10.15 4.48 -14.49
N GLN A 26 9.32 3.95 -13.60
CA GLN A 26 7.87 4.12 -13.66
C GLN A 26 7.50 5.58 -13.43
N LEU A 27 8.16 6.23 -12.47
CA LEU A 27 7.97 7.66 -12.20
C LEU A 27 8.29 8.54 -13.40
N VAL A 28 9.46 8.32 -13.99
CA VAL A 28 9.90 9.07 -15.18
C VAL A 28 8.97 8.81 -16.36
N TYR A 29 8.57 7.55 -16.58
CA TYR A 29 7.68 7.19 -17.68
C TYR A 29 6.31 7.89 -17.53
N LYS A 30 5.69 7.82 -16.35
CA LYS A 30 4.42 8.50 -16.06
C LYS A 30 4.52 10.02 -16.23
N GLU A 31 5.62 10.63 -15.78
CA GLU A 31 5.84 12.06 -15.96
C GLU A 31 5.97 12.40 -17.44
N ALA A 32 6.75 11.63 -18.21
CA ALA A 32 6.91 11.84 -19.64
C ALA A 32 5.57 11.73 -20.41
N GLN A 33 4.69 10.79 -20.03
CA GLN A 33 3.36 10.65 -20.63
C GLN A 33 2.49 11.91 -20.53
N LYS A 34 2.71 12.78 -19.55
CA LYS A 34 1.97 14.06 -19.43
C LYS A 34 2.25 15.03 -20.57
N TYR A 35 3.38 14.86 -21.27
CA TYR A 35 3.82 15.75 -22.33
C TYR A 35 3.50 15.23 -23.73
N GLY A 36 3.01 13.98 -23.85
CA GLY A 36 2.81 13.36 -25.15
C GLY A 36 2.80 11.84 -25.16
N ARG A 37 2.65 11.27 -26.35
CA ARG A 37 2.70 9.83 -26.59
C ARG A 37 4.16 9.38 -26.66
N ILE A 38 4.55 8.45 -25.80
CA ILE A 38 5.88 7.82 -25.87
C ILE A 38 5.88 6.84 -27.05
N VAL A 39 6.71 7.11 -28.05
CA VAL A 39 6.82 6.28 -29.27
C VAL A 39 8.03 5.35 -29.24
N GLY A 40 8.93 5.55 -28.30
CA GLY A 40 10.09 4.68 -28.05
C GLY A 40 11.03 5.30 -27.05
N GLY A 41 12.12 4.57 -26.77
CA GLY A 41 13.21 5.12 -26.00
C GLY A 41 14.36 4.14 -25.85
N LYS A 42 15.49 4.65 -25.37
CA LYS A 42 16.67 3.88 -25.03
C LYS A 42 17.15 4.22 -23.64
N ALA A 43 17.74 3.25 -22.96
CA ALA A 43 18.40 3.45 -21.68
C ALA A 43 19.82 2.92 -21.75
N TYR A 44 20.74 3.63 -21.13
CA TYR A 44 22.16 3.32 -21.15
C TYR A 44 22.68 3.05 -19.75
N GLY A 45 23.26 1.87 -19.53
CA GLY A 45 23.91 1.53 -18.27
C GLY A 45 24.31 0.07 -18.18
N SER A 46 24.85 -0.30 -17.01
CA SER A 46 25.23 -1.69 -16.74
C SER A 46 24.03 -2.48 -16.17
N TRP A 47 23.40 -3.30 -17.02
CA TRP A 47 22.18 -4.02 -16.68
C TRP A 47 22.43 -5.27 -15.85
N SER A 48 23.66 -5.81 -15.92
CA SER A 48 24.10 -6.92 -15.07
C SER A 48 24.00 -6.59 -13.57
N LYS A 49 24.31 -5.34 -13.19
CA LYS A 49 24.20 -4.80 -11.81
C LYS A 49 22.78 -4.29 -11.48
N ASN A 50 22.03 -3.83 -12.49
CA ASN A 50 20.73 -3.17 -12.33
C ASN A 50 19.57 -3.95 -12.93
N LYS A 51 19.51 -5.27 -12.68
CA LYS A 51 18.55 -6.19 -13.30
C LYS A 51 17.09 -5.79 -13.14
N MET A 52 16.72 -5.21 -11.99
CA MET A 52 15.32 -4.83 -11.73
C MET A 52 14.90 -3.61 -12.56
N ALA A 53 15.75 -2.59 -12.62
CA ALA A 53 15.52 -1.44 -13.47
C ALA A 53 15.53 -1.82 -14.96
N ALA A 54 16.43 -2.72 -15.37
CA ALA A 54 16.44 -3.28 -16.72
C ALA A 54 15.10 -3.94 -17.08
N PHE A 55 14.56 -4.74 -16.17
CA PHE A 55 13.25 -5.37 -16.36
C PHE A 55 12.11 -4.36 -16.43
N ALA A 56 12.10 -3.34 -15.57
CA ALA A 56 11.12 -2.26 -15.61
C ALA A 56 11.17 -1.50 -16.96
N LEU A 57 12.35 -1.08 -17.39
CA LEU A 57 12.58 -0.41 -18.68
C LEU A 57 12.10 -1.27 -19.86
N TYR A 58 12.44 -2.55 -19.87
CA TYR A 58 11.97 -3.50 -20.89
C TYR A 58 10.43 -3.62 -20.90
N ASN A 59 9.78 -3.62 -19.74
CA ASN A 59 8.32 -3.66 -19.66
C ASN A 59 7.65 -2.42 -20.24
N TYR A 60 8.30 -1.27 -20.16
CA TYR A 60 7.84 -0.02 -20.78
C TYR A 60 8.22 0.11 -22.27
N GLY A 61 8.83 -0.93 -22.87
CA GLY A 61 9.26 -0.93 -24.26
C GLY A 61 10.48 -0.05 -24.53
N ILE A 62 11.30 0.20 -23.50
CA ILE A 62 12.55 0.95 -23.62
C ILE A 62 13.68 -0.02 -23.98
N GLU A 63 14.43 0.29 -25.04
CA GLU A 63 15.58 -0.48 -25.48
C GLU A 63 16.73 -0.36 -24.46
N LEU A 64 17.32 -1.48 -24.07
CA LEU A 64 18.44 -1.53 -23.14
C LEU A 64 19.75 -1.54 -23.92
N VAL A 65 20.58 -0.51 -23.73
CA VAL A 65 21.92 -0.43 -24.28
C VAL A 65 22.92 -0.73 -23.17
N GLU A 66 23.60 -1.87 -23.25
CA GLU A 66 24.61 -2.25 -22.26
C GLU A 66 25.82 -1.33 -22.39
N VAL A 67 26.19 -0.70 -21.28
CA VAL A 67 27.42 0.07 -21.15
C VAL A 67 28.31 -0.65 -20.14
N PRO A 68 29.44 -1.23 -20.57
CA PRO A 68 30.37 -1.88 -19.66
C PRO A 68 30.96 -0.88 -18.66
N GLU A 69 30.84 -1.16 -17.37
CA GLU A 69 31.59 -0.43 -16.35
C GLU A 69 33.05 -0.87 -16.42
N ALA A 70 33.87 -0.06 -17.08
CA ALA A 70 35.31 -0.26 -17.05
C ALA A 70 35.87 0.35 -15.75
N GLU A 71 35.71 -0.37 -14.62
CA GLU A 71 36.25 0.03 -13.30
C GLU A 71 37.76 0.37 -13.35
N PHE A 72 38.47 -0.11 -14.38
CA PHE A 72 39.91 0.07 -14.58
C PHE A 72 40.31 0.87 -15.84
N LEU A 73 39.36 1.37 -16.66
CA LEU A 73 39.70 2.18 -17.84
C LEU A 73 39.44 3.69 -17.60
N PRO A 74 40.35 4.56 -18.08
CA PRO A 74 40.27 6.00 -17.83
C PRO A 74 39.14 6.72 -18.57
N ASN A 75 38.47 6.10 -19.54
CA ASN A 75 37.43 6.75 -20.36
C ASN A 75 36.02 6.50 -19.83
N LYS A 76 35.61 7.33 -18.86
CA LYS A 76 34.24 7.33 -18.28
C LYS A 76 33.15 7.94 -19.19
N LYS A 77 33.50 8.53 -20.35
CA LYS A 77 32.57 9.27 -21.24
C LYS A 77 31.99 8.47 -22.42
N GLY A 78 32.28 7.17 -22.51
CA GLY A 78 31.83 6.34 -23.63
C GLY A 78 30.30 6.23 -23.74
N ASN A 79 29.62 6.26 -22.59
CA ASN A 79 28.17 6.30 -22.49
C ASN A 79 27.59 7.56 -23.15
N ASP A 80 28.09 8.73 -22.75
CA ASP A 80 27.54 10.02 -23.16
C ASP A 80 27.64 10.22 -24.66
N ILE A 81 28.79 9.82 -25.24
CA ILE A 81 29.00 9.84 -26.69
C ILE A 81 27.99 8.92 -27.38
N ARG A 82 27.80 7.69 -26.88
CA ARG A 82 26.88 6.74 -27.52
C ARG A 82 25.44 7.23 -27.46
N LEU A 83 25.00 7.73 -26.31
CA LEU A 83 23.68 8.32 -26.12
C LEU A 83 23.46 9.48 -27.10
N ALA A 84 24.43 10.41 -27.18
CA ALA A 84 24.31 11.56 -28.09
C ALA A 84 24.23 11.15 -29.56
N VAL A 85 25.02 10.16 -29.99
CA VAL A 85 24.99 9.63 -31.37
C VAL A 85 23.64 9.01 -31.69
N ASP A 86 23.15 8.10 -30.84
CA ASP A 86 21.85 7.45 -31.03
C ASP A 86 20.70 8.48 -31.01
N CYS A 87 20.79 9.51 -30.15
CA CYS A 87 19.81 10.59 -30.09
C CYS A 87 19.74 11.38 -31.40
N ILE A 88 20.89 11.76 -31.97
CA ILE A 88 20.95 12.48 -33.24
C ILE A 88 20.47 11.59 -34.39
N GLU A 89 20.85 10.31 -34.40
CA GLU A 89 20.35 9.35 -35.40
C GLU A 89 18.82 9.26 -35.36
N GLN A 90 18.22 9.17 -34.17
CA GLN A 90 16.76 9.19 -34.01
C GLN A 90 16.14 10.50 -34.49
N ALA A 91 16.74 11.64 -34.15
CA ALA A 91 16.23 12.94 -34.58
C ALA A 91 16.23 13.12 -36.11
N LEU A 92 17.20 12.50 -36.80
CA LEU A 92 17.36 12.58 -38.25
C LEU A 92 16.53 11.54 -39.01
N ARG A 93 16.40 10.33 -38.48
CA ARG A 93 15.71 9.22 -39.17
C ARG A 93 14.22 9.16 -38.84
N ASN A 94 13.82 9.69 -37.68
CA ASN A 94 12.49 9.51 -37.16
C ASN A 94 11.73 10.85 -37.09
N ASN A 95 11.18 11.27 -38.22
CA ASN A 95 10.49 12.57 -38.33
C ASN A 95 9.22 12.68 -37.49
N ILE A 96 8.64 11.55 -37.04
CA ILE A 96 7.44 11.59 -36.19
C ILE A 96 7.75 12.00 -34.75
N VAL A 97 9.01 11.96 -34.30
CA VAL A 97 9.40 12.37 -32.94
C VAL A 97 9.48 13.89 -32.88
N ASP A 98 8.66 14.51 -32.03
CA ASP A 98 8.64 15.96 -31.85
C ASP A 98 9.43 16.40 -30.62
N THR A 99 9.44 15.55 -29.59
CA THR A 99 10.04 15.84 -28.29
C THR A 99 11.04 14.77 -27.89
N PHE A 100 12.24 15.21 -27.50
CA PHE A 100 13.24 14.36 -26.85
C PHE A 100 13.19 14.58 -25.35
N PHE A 101 13.03 13.49 -24.60
CA PHE A 101 12.96 13.50 -23.15
C PHE A 101 14.24 12.88 -22.59
N LEU A 102 15.15 13.72 -22.11
CA LEU A 102 16.47 13.34 -21.63
C LEU A 102 16.44 13.16 -20.10
N VAL A 103 16.87 12.01 -19.62
CA VAL A 103 16.97 11.71 -18.19
C VAL A 103 18.43 11.78 -17.80
N THR A 104 18.94 13.01 -17.69
CA THR A 104 20.35 13.32 -17.39
C THR A 104 20.47 14.72 -16.80
N GLY A 105 21.45 14.90 -15.91
CA GLY A 105 21.86 16.19 -15.36
C GLY A 105 23.18 16.73 -15.93
N ASP A 106 23.81 15.98 -16.85
CA ASP A 106 25.17 16.27 -17.32
C ASP A 106 25.22 17.44 -18.30
N ALA A 107 26.09 18.41 -17.99
CA ALA A 107 26.34 19.58 -18.83
C ALA A 107 26.87 19.22 -20.22
N ASP A 108 27.55 18.07 -20.37
CA ASP A 108 28.13 17.63 -21.64
C ASP A 108 27.07 17.42 -22.74
N PHE A 109 25.80 17.22 -22.37
CA PHE A 109 24.68 17.12 -23.32
C PHE A 109 24.18 18.47 -23.83
N THR A 110 24.67 19.61 -23.34
CA THR A 110 24.21 20.94 -23.76
C THR A 110 24.34 21.15 -25.28
N ALA A 111 25.42 20.67 -25.90
CA ALA A 111 25.60 20.74 -27.35
C ALA A 111 24.57 19.90 -28.12
N LEU A 112 24.21 18.73 -27.59
CA LEU A 112 23.14 17.88 -28.14
C LEU A 112 21.80 18.60 -28.08
N VAL A 113 21.47 19.23 -26.95
CA VAL A 113 20.23 20.00 -26.76
C VAL A 113 20.09 21.09 -27.82
N TYR A 114 21.12 21.92 -28.01
CA TYR A 114 21.10 22.97 -29.03
C TYR A 114 20.95 22.41 -30.44
N LYS A 115 21.58 21.26 -30.73
CA LYS A 115 21.46 20.62 -32.03
C LYS A 115 20.03 20.11 -32.29
N LEU A 116 19.40 19.46 -31.30
CA LEU A 116 18.00 19.02 -31.38
C LEU A 116 17.05 20.20 -31.62
N LYS A 117 17.25 21.30 -30.89
CA LYS A 117 16.47 22.54 -31.07
C LYS A 117 16.66 23.14 -32.46
N SER A 118 17.87 23.10 -33.01
CA SER A 118 18.14 23.53 -34.39
C SER A 118 17.40 22.68 -35.44
N TYR A 119 17.02 21.45 -35.10
CA TYR A 119 16.18 20.56 -35.92
C TYR A 119 14.68 20.74 -35.64
N GLY A 120 14.29 21.77 -34.88
CA GLY A 120 12.90 22.04 -34.53
C GLY A 120 12.32 21.07 -33.51
N LYS A 121 13.18 20.29 -32.81
CA LYS A 121 12.73 19.35 -31.77
C LYS A 121 12.64 20.06 -30.43
N ARG A 122 11.62 19.73 -29.65
CA ARG A 122 11.51 20.14 -28.26
C ARG A 122 12.37 19.24 -27.40
N VAL A 123 13.04 19.80 -26.39
CA VAL A 123 13.87 19.05 -25.45
C VAL A 123 13.41 19.27 -24.01
N ILE A 124 13.04 18.19 -23.34
CA ILE A 124 12.70 18.16 -21.93
C ILE A 124 13.79 17.38 -21.22
N ALA A 125 14.36 17.94 -20.14
CA ALA A 125 15.29 17.21 -19.28
C ALA A 125 14.71 16.96 -17.89
N LEU A 126 15.04 15.80 -17.32
CA LEU A 126 14.66 15.40 -15.99
C LEU A 126 15.88 14.83 -15.27
N ALA A 127 16.23 15.42 -14.13
CA ALA A 127 17.32 14.96 -13.30
C ALA A 127 17.19 15.44 -11.85
N ARG A 128 18.03 14.91 -10.96
CA ARG A 128 18.12 15.39 -9.58
C ARG A 128 18.75 16.77 -9.60
N THR A 129 18.13 17.72 -8.90
CA THR A 129 18.56 19.12 -8.89
C THR A 129 20.02 19.26 -8.46
N LYS A 130 20.45 18.46 -7.48
CA LYS A 130 21.84 18.50 -6.94
C LYS A 130 22.91 18.03 -7.92
N SER A 131 22.57 17.18 -8.88
CA SER A 131 23.51 16.63 -9.87
C SER A 131 23.33 17.24 -11.25
N THR A 132 22.60 18.36 -11.35
CA THR A 132 22.30 19.01 -12.61
C THR A 132 23.03 20.35 -12.73
N SER A 133 23.69 20.57 -13.86
CA SER A 133 24.35 21.84 -14.18
C SER A 133 23.35 22.95 -14.56
N TYR A 134 23.69 24.20 -14.25
CA TYR A 134 22.87 25.35 -14.63
C TYR A 134 22.84 25.54 -16.16
N GLU A 135 23.93 25.18 -16.83
CA GLU A 135 24.10 25.22 -18.27
C GLU A 135 23.08 24.33 -18.98
N LEU A 136 22.90 23.08 -18.53
CA LEU A 136 21.91 22.17 -19.09
C LEU A 136 20.49 22.69 -18.84
N VAL A 137 20.19 23.13 -17.62
CA VAL A 137 18.87 23.67 -17.25
C VAL A 137 18.48 24.85 -18.14
N SER A 138 19.44 25.71 -18.47
CA SER A 138 19.23 26.90 -19.30
C SER A 138 19.07 26.56 -20.79
N ALA A 139 19.61 25.43 -21.26
CA ALA A 139 19.60 25.05 -22.67
C ALA A 139 18.29 24.38 -23.11
N VAL A 140 17.69 23.56 -22.23
CA VAL A 140 16.48 22.78 -22.51
C VAL A 140 15.22 23.65 -22.54
N ASP A 141 14.15 23.16 -23.19
CA ASP A 141 12.88 23.89 -23.24
C ASP A 141 12.07 23.72 -21.96
N LYS A 142 12.28 22.61 -21.24
CA LYS A 142 11.73 22.38 -19.92
C LYS A 142 12.68 21.51 -19.10
N PHE A 143 12.97 21.96 -17.89
CA PHE A 143 13.61 21.14 -16.89
C PHE A 143 12.58 20.67 -15.85
N ILE A 144 12.66 19.40 -15.46
CA ILE A 144 11.81 18.79 -14.44
C ILE A 144 12.70 18.25 -13.32
N PRO A 145 12.70 18.88 -12.13
CA PRO A 145 13.39 18.35 -10.97
C PRO A 145 12.83 16.97 -10.60
N TYR A 146 13.70 15.96 -10.50
CA TYR A 146 13.28 14.62 -10.09
C TYR A 146 12.63 14.63 -8.69
N GLU A 147 13.12 15.49 -7.80
CA GLU A 147 12.58 15.64 -6.45
C GLU A 147 11.11 16.06 -6.44
N ASP A 148 10.66 16.85 -7.41
CA ASP A 148 9.27 17.31 -7.48
C ASP A 148 8.33 16.21 -7.94
N ILE A 149 8.82 15.30 -8.79
CA ILE A 149 8.06 14.13 -9.23
C ILE A 149 7.89 13.17 -8.05
N VAL A 150 8.95 12.93 -7.29
CA VAL A 150 8.92 12.07 -6.10
C VAL A 150 7.98 12.64 -5.02
N LYS A 151 7.93 13.96 -4.83
CA LYS A 151 7.02 14.62 -3.86
C LYS A 151 5.56 14.60 -4.26
N ASN A 152 5.27 14.71 -5.56
CA ASN A 152 3.90 14.79 -6.09
C ASN A 152 3.27 13.42 -6.39
N GLU A 153 4.04 12.33 -6.31
CA GLU A 153 3.47 11.00 -6.39
C GLU A 153 2.74 10.69 -5.08
N ASN A 154 1.49 10.20 -5.16
CA ASN A 154 0.93 9.38 -4.10
C ASN A 154 1.85 8.17 -4.01
N LEU A 155 2.84 8.22 -3.12
CA LEU A 155 3.90 7.22 -3.00
C LEU A 155 3.24 5.85 -2.84
N THR A 156 3.13 5.11 -3.94
CA THR A 156 2.88 3.67 -3.86
C THR A 156 4.05 3.10 -3.10
N ASP A 157 3.72 2.33 -2.06
CA ASP A 157 4.72 1.76 -1.18
C ASP A 157 5.75 1.00 -2.02
N PRO A 158 7.06 1.16 -1.77
CA PRO A 158 8.11 0.46 -2.52
C PRO A 158 7.91 -1.06 -2.61
N VAL A 159 7.31 -1.68 -1.58
CA VAL A 159 6.97 -3.11 -1.57
C VAL A 159 5.82 -3.41 -2.54
N ASP A 160 4.83 -2.53 -2.65
CA ASP A 160 3.71 -2.72 -3.59
C ASP A 160 4.19 -2.67 -5.05
N ARG A 161 5.09 -1.73 -5.35
CA ARG A 161 5.76 -1.63 -6.67
C ARG A 161 6.57 -2.89 -6.98
N LEU A 162 7.42 -3.31 -6.05
CA LEU A 162 8.19 -4.54 -6.20
C LEU A 162 7.27 -5.74 -6.50
N ALA A 163 6.14 -5.82 -5.78
CA ALA A 163 5.19 -6.90 -5.94
C ALA A 163 4.48 -6.88 -7.31
N GLU A 164 4.16 -5.71 -7.86
CA GLU A 164 3.65 -5.55 -9.23
C GLU A 164 4.65 -6.02 -10.28
N GLU A 165 5.92 -5.64 -10.15
CA GLU A 165 6.95 -6.04 -11.09
C GLU A 165 7.20 -7.56 -11.04
N MET A 166 7.23 -8.14 -9.84
CA MET A 166 7.33 -9.58 -9.64
C MET A 166 6.18 -10.34 -10.29
N GLU A 167 4.96 -9.82 -10.17
CA GLU A 167 3.76 -10.41 -10.77
C GLU A 167 3.86 -10.45 -12.30
N ILE A 168 4.26 -9.32 -12.91
CA ILE A 168 4.46 -9.23 -14.37
C ILE A 168 5.52 -10.25 -14.83
N PHE A 169 6.64 -10.34 -14.10
CA PHE A 169 7.71 -11.28 -14.44
C PHE A 169 7.26 -12.73 -14.37
N LEU A 170 6.62 -13.12 -13.26
CA LEU A 170 6.17 -14.50 -13.04
C LEU A 170 5.12 -14.89 -14.08
N LYS A 171 4.16 -14.01 -14.38
CA LYS A 171 3.16 -14.22 -15.42
C LYS A 171 3.78 -14.43 -16.80
N ARG A 172 4.76 -13.61 -17.19
CA ARG A 172 5.50 -13.79 -18.46
C ARG A 172 6.33 -15.08 -18.50
N SER A 173 6.80 -15.53 -17.35
CA SER A 173 7.55 -16.77 -17.20
C SER A 173 6.66 -18.02 -17.08
N GLY A 174 5.32 -17.87 -17.15
CA GLY A 174 4.37 -18.97 -16.95
C GLY A 174 4.40 -19.55 -15.54
N LYS A 175 4.84 -18.77 -14.54
CA LYS A 175 4.98 -19.19 -13.14
C LYS A 175 3.89 -18.55 -12.28
N GLU A 176 3.42 -19.30 -11.29
CA GLU A 176 2.47 -18.82 -10.30
C GLU A 176 3.13 -17.93 -9.23
N PHE A 177 2.35 -17.04 -8.64
CA PHE A 177 2.78 -16.12 -7.58
C PHE A 177 2.86 -16.83 -6.22
N THR A 178 3.83 -17.72 -6.06
CA THR A 178 4.07 -18.50 -4.82
C THR A 178 5.29 -17.98 -4.07
N ARG A 179 5.34 -18.13 -2.73
CA ARG A 179 6.50 -17.71 -1.90
C ARG A 179 7.84 -18.24 -2.42
N ASP A 180 7.87 -19.49 -2.88
CA ASP A 180 9.04 -20.13 -3.46
C ASP A 180 9.49 -19.45 -4.76
N ASN A 181 8.56 -19.12 -5.66
CA ASN A 181 8.86 -18.37 -6.89
C ASN A 181 9.28 -16.92 -6.60
N LEU A 182 8.67 -16.26 -5.60
CA LEU A 182 9.06 -14.93 -5.15
C LEU A 182 10.49 -14.92 -4.59
N SER A 183 10.82 -15.89 -3.73
CA SER A 183 12.16 -16.04 -3.18
C SER A 183 13.21 -16.24 -4.29
N ARG A 184 12.95 -17.15 -5.23
CA ARG A 184 13.83 -17.36 -6.41
C ARG A 184 13.97 -16.09 -7.25
N PHE A 185 12.89 -15.34 -7.42
CA PHE A 185 12.93 -14.07 -8.14
C PHE A 185 13.86 -13.09 -7.43
N LEU A 186 13.63 -12.79 -6.15
CA LEU A 186 14.40 -11.80 -5.41
C LEU A 186 15.89 -12.15 -5.37
N ILE A 187 16.23 -13.43 -5.24
CA ILE A 187 17.61 -13.92 -5.31
C ILE A 187 18.21 -13.73 -6.71
N SER A 188 17.50 -14.12 -7.77
CA SER A 188 18.04 -14.02 -9.14
C SER A 188 18.26 -12.58 -9.62
N PHE A 189 17.45 -11.65 -9.10
CA PHE A 189 17.57 -10.21 -9.31
C PHE A 189 18.52 -9.51 -8.31
N ASN A 190 19.13 -10.25 -7.38
CA ASN A 190 20.05 -9.74 -6.37
C ASN A 190 19.43 -8.59 -5.53
N ILE A 191 18.15 -8.74 -5.16
CA ILE A 191 17.42 -7.75 -4.39
C ILE A 191 17.96 -7.72 -2.96
N ASN A 192 18.20 -6.52 -2.43
CA ASN A 192 18.61 -6.33 -1.05
C ASN A 192 17.38 -5.99 -0.18
N PRO A 193 16.98 -6.85 0.79
CA PRO A 193 15.79 -6.63 1.62
C PRO A 193 15.85 -5.35 2.46
N SER A 194 17.05 -4.91 2.86
CA SER A 194 17.22 -3.68 3.63
C SER A 194 16.79 -2.42 2.86
N LYS A 195 16.80 -2.44 1.51
CA LYS A 195 16.27 -1.34 0.69
C LYS A 195 14.77 -1.15 0.86
N TYR A 196 14.06 -2.18 1.31
CA TYR A 196 12.61 -2.19 1.53
C TYR A 196 12.25 -2.18 3.02
N GLY A 197 13.23 -2.03 3.92
CA GLY A 197 13.01 -1.98 5.37
C GLY A 197 13.00 -3.32 6.08
N PHE A 198 13.40 -4.41 5.42
CA PHE A 198 13.41 -5.76 6.01
C PHE A 198 14.83 -6.25 6.30
N GLN A 199 14.99 -7.05 7.36
CA GLN A 199 16.31 -7.58 7.75
C GLN A 199 16.65 -8.84 6.96
N THR A 200 15.64 -9.64 6.63
CA THR A 200 15.82 -10.92 5.93
C THR A 200 15.05 -10.97 4.61
N MET A 201 15.53 -11.81 3.69
CA MET A 201 14.81 -12.08 2.44
C MET A 201 13.47 -12.76 2.70
N HIS A 202 13.40 -13.60 3.74
CA HIS A 202 12.18 -14.30 4.11
C HIS A 202 11.07 -13.33 4.53
N GLU A 203 11.39 -12.34 5.38
CA GLU A 203 10.47 -11.27 5.75
C GLU A 203 9.95 -10.49 4.54
N LEU A 204 10.83 -10.14 3.61
CA LEU A 204 10.43 -9.42 2.39
C LEU A 204 9.53 -10.29 1.50
N VAL A 205 9.85 -11.58 1.34
CA VAL A 205 9.00 -12.52 0.57
C VAL A 205 7.63 -12.64 1.21
N ASP A 206 7.56 -12.78 2.53
CA ASP A 206 6.30 -12.87 3.24
C ASP A 206 5.51 -11.58 3.09
N GLU A 207 6.09 -10.41 3.32
CA GLU A 207 5.39 -9.14 3.14
C GLU A 207 4.87 -8.97 1.70
N VAL A 208 5.71 -9.22 0.68
CA VAL A 208 5.30 -9.14 -0.74
C VAL A 208 4.17 -10.11 -1.05
N TYR A 209 4.29 -11.35 -0.58
CA TYR A 209 3.28 -12.37 -0.76
C TYR A 209 1.99 -11.98 -0.04
N GLU A 210 2.08 -11.48 1.19
CA GLU A 210 0.93 -11.01 1.95
C GLU A 210 0.27 -9.83 1.24
N ARG A 211 0.98 -8.79 0.82
CA ARG A 211 0.34 -7.64 0.16
C ARG A 211 -0.35 -7.97 -1.16
N LYS A 212 0.20 -8.90 -1.97
CA LYS A 212 -0.39 -9.29 -3.26
C LYS A 212 -1.41 -10.41 -3.17
N VAL A 213 -1.11 -11.45 -2.39
CA VAL A 213 -1.97 -12.63 -2.24
C VAL A 213 -3.00 -12.41 -1.13
N GLN A 214 -2.70 -11.62 -0.10
CA GLN A 214 -3.67 -11.10 0.87
C GLN A 214 -4.41 -9.82 0.37
N LYS A 215 -4.89 -9.89 -0.87
CA LYS A 215 -6.17 -9.29 -1.35
C LYS A 215 -7.27 -9.13 -0.27
N PRO A 216 -7.35 -10.00 0.76
CA PRO A 216 -8.17 -9.85 1.95
C PRO A 216 -8.28 -8.48 2.59
N GLU A 217 -7.22 -7.66 2.73
CA GLU A 217 -7.38 -6.38 3.47
C GLU A 217 -8.13 -5.31 2.64
N ARG A 218 -7.88 -5.25 1.32
CA ARG A 218 -8.61 -4.39 0.37
C ARG A 218 -10.04 -4.88 0.15
N LEU A 219 -10.22 -6.19 -0.11
CA LEU A 219 -11.53 -6.82 -0.21
C LEU A 219 -12.31 -6.71 1.11
N LYS A 220 -11.65 -6.70 2.28
CA LYS A 220 -12.27 -6.52 3.59
C LYS A 220 -12.84 -5.12 3.79
N ASN A 221 -12.09 -4.08 3.44
CA ASN A 221 -12.64 -2.71 3.46
C ASN A 221 -13.83 -2.60 2.50
N ILE A 222 -13.72 -3.21 1.31
CA ILE A 222 -14.82 -3.27 0.34
C ILE A 222 -16.02 -4.06 0.88
N LYS A 223 -15.81 -5.21 1.55
CA LYS A 223 -16.87 -6.01 2.19
C LYS A 223 -17.62 -5.19 3.24
N LEU A 224 -16.91 -4.46 4.10
CA LEU A 224 -17.54 -3.61 5.11
C LEU A 224 -18.33 -2.46 4.48
N MET A 225 -17.80 -1.85 3.42
CA MET A 225 -18.51 -0.84 2.64
C MET A 225 -19.78 -1.40 2.00
N ILE A 226 -19.73 -2.61 1.43
CA ILE A 226 -20.91 -3.31 0.91
C ILE A 226 -21.93 -3.56 2.02
N LEU A 227 -21.51 -4.12 3.16
CA LEU A 227 -22.43 -4.41 4.26
C LEU A 227 -23.13 -3.14 4.76
N ARG A 228 -22.40 -2.02 4.91
CA ARG A 228 -23.00 -0.72 5.25
C ARG A 228 -23.97 -0.24 4.16
N ALA A 229 -23.59 -0.32 2.90
CA ALA A 229 -24.44 0.12 1.79
C ALA A 229 -25.72 -0.71 1.66
N VAL A 230 -25.67 -2.01 1.98
CA VAL A 230 -26.87 -2.86 2.04
C VAL A 230 -27.73 -2.53 3.26
N LEU A 231 -27.13 -2.24 4.42
CA LEU A 231 -27.88 -1.86 5.63
C LEU A 231 -28.55 -0.48 5.52
N TYR A 232 -27.89 0.49 4.87
CA TYR A 232 -28.24 1.90 5.00
C TYR A 232 -28.50 2.63 3.66
N GLU A 233 -28.03 2.13 2.52
CA GLU A 233 -27.98 2.88 1.24
C GLU A 233 -28.63 2.15 0.04
N SER A 234 -29.45 1.13 0.31
CA SER A 234 -30.22 0.36 -0.71
C SER A 234 -29.38 -0.11 -1.91
N LEU A 235 -28.24 -0.76 -1.64
CA LEU A 235 -27.39 -1.35 -2.67
C LEU A 235 -28.10 -2.52 -3.40
N SER A 236 -28.04 -2.51 -4.74
CA SER A 236 -28.61 -3.54 -5.63
C SER A 236 -27.70 -3.78 -6.83
N GLU A 237 -27.92 -4.84 -7.62
CA GLU A 237 -27.15 -5.07 -8.85
C GLU A 237 -27.20 -3.88 -9.82
N LYS A 238 -28.31 -3.14 -9.85
CA LYS A 238 -28.48 -1.97 -10.72
C LYS A 238 -27.66 -0.76 -10.24
N THR A 239 -27.54 -0.57 -8.93
CA THR A 239 -26.80 0.56 -8.33
C THR A 239 -25.33 0.26 -8.10
N LEU A 240 -24.91 -1.01 -8.25
CA LEU A 240 -23.54 -1.48 -8.03
C LEU A 240 -22.47 -0.74 -8.87
N PRO A 241 -22.66 -0.45 -10.18
CA PRO A 241 -21.66 0.28 -10.97
C PRO A 241 -21.45 1.72 -10.48
N GLN A 242 -22.52 2.41 -10.12
CA GLN A 242 -22.45 3.78 -9.59
C GLN A 242 -21.74 3.80 -8.23
N PHE A 243 -22.10 2.86 -7.35
CA PHE A 243 -21.44 2.72 -6.05
C PHE A 243 -19.93 2.47 -6.19
N ALA A 244 -19.51 1.69 -7.19
CA ALA A 244 -18.10 1.44 -7.47
C ALA A 244 -17.37 2.73 -7.91
N GLU A 245 -18.00 3.53 -8.77
CA GLU A 245 -17.45 4.79 -9.26
C GLU A 245 -17.33 5.84 -8.15
N ASP A 246 -18.40 6.04 -7.37
CA ASP A 246 -18.45 7.01 -6.27
C ASP A 246 -17.38 6.73 -5.22
N ASN A 247 -17.10 5.45 -4.97
CA ASN A 247 -16.11 5.01 -3.99
C ASN A 247 -14.73 4.72 -4.59
N LYS A 248 -14.53 4.95 -5.90
CA LYS A 248 -13.28 4.69 -6.63
C LYS A 248 -12.77 3.25 -6.48
N ILE A 249 -13.69 2.28 -6.44
CA ILE A 249 -13.41 0.86 -6.32
C ILE A 249 -13.47 0.21 -7.70
N PRO A 250 -12.48 -0.58 -8.12
CA PRO A 250 -12.60 -1.38 -9.34
C PRO A 250 -13.81 -2.33 -9.25
N ILE A 251 -14.71 -2.27 -10.24
CA ILE A 251 -15.94 -3.08 -10.23
C ILE A 251 -15.70 -4.59 -10.07
N GLY A 252 -14.55 -5.09 -10.57
CA GLY A 252 -14.14 -6.48 -10.39
C GLY A 252 -13.84 -6.86 -8.93
N ASP A 253 -13.23 -5.94 -8.16
CA ASP A 253 -12.96 -6.16 -6.74
C ASP A 253 -14.25 -6.09 -5.91
N LEU A 254 -15.17 -5.20 -6.30
CA LEU A 254 -16.50 -5.10 -5.67
C LEU A 254 -17.32 -6.38 -5.88
N LYS A 255 -17.35 -6.92 -7.11
CA LYS A 255 -18.00 -8.21 -7.42
C LYS A 255 -17.36 -9.36 -6.65
N ALA A 256 -16.03 -9.44 -6.63
CA ALA A 256 -15.32 -10.46 -5.88
C ALA A 256 -15.64 -10.40 -4.36
N ALA A 257 -15.77 -9.20 -3.78
CA ALA A 257 -16.17 -9.06 -2.38
C ALA A 257 -17.61 -9.55 -2.13
N ILE A 258 -18.54 -9.25 -3.04
CA ILE A 258 -19.93 -9.76 -2.99
C ILE A 258 -19.94 -11.28 -3.10
N ASP A 259 -19.23 -11.86 -4.06
CA ASP A 259 -19.18 -13.31 -4.25
C ASP A 259 -18.70 -14.03 -2.98
N ILE A 260 -17.70 -13.46 -2.29
CA ILE A 260 -17.23 -14.01 -1.02
C ILE A 260 -18.31 -13.89 0.07
N LEU A 261 -18.95 -12.74 0.22
CA LEU A 261 -20.02 -12.55 1.22
C LEU A 261 -21.21 -13.47 0.97
N VAL A 262 -21.55 -13.73 -0.29
CA VAL A 262 -22.60 -14.70 -0.68
C VAL A 262 -22.17 -16.12 -0.34
N ASN A 263 -20.96 -16.50 -0.70
CA ASN A 263 -20.42 -17.84 -0.40
C ASN A 263 -20.36 -18.10 1.11
N ASP A 264 -20.00 -17.08 1.90
CA ASP A 264 -19.97 -17.13 3.37
C ASP A 264 -21.39 -17.05 3.98
N LYS A 265 -22.44 -17.00 3.15
CA LYS A 265 -23.85 -16.87 3.52
C LYS A 265 -24.14 -15.65 4.37
N ILE A 266 -23.37 -14.58 4.20
CA ILE A 266 -23.55 -13.27 4.86
C ILE A 266 -24.47 -12.40 4.03
N LEU A 267 -24.37 -12.47 2.69
CA LEU A 267 -25.30 -11.84 1.76
C LEU A 267 -26.19 -12.90 1.08
N LEU A 268 -27.46 -12.56 0.90
CA LEU A 268 -28.44 -13.33 0.17
C LEU A 268 -28.98 -12.50 -0.99
N PHE A 269 -29.33 -13.16 -2.09
CA PHE A 269 -30.00 -12.53 -3.22
C PHE A 269 -31.52 -12.61 -3.02
N SER A 270 -32.20 -11.47 -3.14
CA SER A 270 -33.66 -11.38 -3.10
C SER A 270 -34.19 -10.66 -4.34
N GLU A 271 -35.48 -10.79 -4.64
CA GLU A 271 -36.13 -10.07 -5.74
C GLU A 271 -36.14 -8.56 -5.47
N GLY A 272 -35.06 -7.88 -5.84
CA GLY A 272 -34.90 -6.43 -5.68
C GLY A 272 -33.53 -5.96 -5.21
N GLY A 273 -32.65 -6.85 -4.72
CA GLY A 273 -31.32 -6.43 -4.26
C GLY A 273 -30.58 -7.47 -3.42
N TYR A 274 -29.68 -6.98 -2.56
CA TYR A 274 -28.94 -7.79 -1.60
C TYR A 274 -29.59 -7.69 -0.21
N GLU A 275 -29.65 -8.80 0.51
CA GLU A 275 -30.11 -8.86 1.90
C GLU A 275 -29.00 -9.43 2.80
N ILE A 276 -28.85 -8.90 4.01
CA ILE A 276 -27.85 -9.40 4.97
C ILE A 276 -28.46 -10.49 5.85
N ASN A 277 -27.82 -11.64 5.85
CA ASN A 277 -28.05 -12.69 6.83
C ASN A 277 -27.17 -12.44 8.06
N ARG A 278 -27.79 -11.93 9.14
CA ARG A 278 -27.12 -11.51 10.39
C ARG A 278 -26.73 -12.69 11.29
N ASN A 279 -26.01 -13.65 10.73
CA ASN A 279 -25.52 -14.83 11.42
C ASN A 279 -24.15 -14.58 12.09
N LYS A 280 -23.59 -15.61 12.74
CA LYS A 280 -22.26 -15.54 13.36
C LYS A 280 -21.15 -15.09 12.38
N ALA A 281 -21.20 -15.51 11.11
CA ALA A 281 -20.19 -15.14 10.12
C ALA A 281 -20.25 -13.65 9.75
N PHE A 282 -21.44 -13.06 9.74
CA PHE A 282 -21.62 -11.61 9.61
C PHE A 282 -20.90 -10.88 10.75
N PHE A 283 -21.17 -11.24 12.01
CA PHE A 283 -20.52 -10.61 13.16
C PHE A 283 -19.01 -10.85 13.21
N ALA A 284 -18.55 -12.03 12.81
CA ALA A 284 -17.12 -12.32 12.69
C ALA A 284 -16.43 -11.41 11.67
N THR A 285 -17.13 -11.02 10.60
CA THR A 285 -16.60 -10.10 9.59
C THR A 285 -16.42 -8.68 10.14
N LEU A 286 -17.26 -8.25 11.09
CA LEU A 286 -17.21 -6.92 11.71
C LEU A 286 -16.09 -6.75 12.75
N LEU A 287 -15.57 -7.84 13.33
CA LEU A 287 -14.50 -7.79 14.34
C LEU A 287 -13.14 -7.34 13.77
N GLU A 288 -12.99 -7.40 12.45
CA GLU A 288 -11.93 -6.72 11.72
C GLU A 288 -10.46 -7.13 11.97
N LYS A 289 -10.11 -8.19 12.72
CA LYS A 289 -8.85 -8.96 12.54
C LYS A 289 -8.70 -10.08 13.56
N TYR A 290 -8.24 -11.24 13.07
CA TYR A 290 -7.93 -12.51 13.75
C TYR A 290 -9.03 -13.01 14.72
N PRO A 291 -9.34 -14.31 14.78
CA PRO A 291 -10.26 -14.81 15.81
C PRO A 291 -9.76 -14.40 17.20
N VAL A 292 -10.63 -13.78 18.00
CA VAL A 292 -10.30 -13.47 19.39
C VAL A 292 -10.36 -14.78 20.16
N VAL A 293 -9.20 -15.23 20.63
CA VAL A 293 -9.13 -16.37 21.56
C VAL A 293 -9.08 -15.78 22.95
N ALA A 294 -10.18 -15.87 23.69
CA ALA A 294 -10.32 -15.16 24.97
C ALA A 294 -9.21 -15.52 25.97
N GLU A 295 -8.78 -16.78 26.00
CA GLU A 295 -7.67 -17.24 26.84
C GLU A 295 -6.34 -16.55 26.48
N HIS A 296 -5.99 -16.50 25.20
CA HIS A 296 -4.77 -15.83 24.74
C HIS A 296 -4.80 -14.33 25.04
N LEU A 297 -5.96 -13.69 24.83
CA LEU A 297 -6.12 -12.26 25.10
C LEU A 297 -6.01 -11.97 26.61
N LEU A 298 -6.59 -12.81 27.47
CA LEU A 298 -6.46 -12.68 28.92
C LEU A 298 -5.00 -12.85 29.37
N GLU A 299 -4.30 -13.85 28.85
CA GLU A 299 -2.87 -14.05 29.14
C GLU A 299 -2.04 -12.84 28.66
N PHE A 300 -2.33 -12.34 27.46
CA PHE A 300 -1.69 -11.16 26.88
C PHE A 300 -1.90 -9.92 27.76
N VAL A 301 -3.13 -9.66 28.18
CA VAL A 301 -3.48 -8.54 29.05
C VAL A 301 -2.75 -8.63 30.39
N GLU A 302 -2.74 -9.81 31.02
CA GLU A 302 -2.09 -9.99 32.32
C GLU A 302 -0.57 -9.80 32.26
N LYS A 303 0.09 -10.37 31.25
CA LYS A 303 1.52 -10.19 31.02
C LYS A 303 1.86 -8.73 30.73
N THR A 304 1.06 -8.07 29.90
CA THR A 304 1.22 -6.65 29.55
C THR A 304 1.09 -5.76 30.79
N TYR A 305 0.06 -5.98 31.60
CA TYR A 305 -0.13 -5.26 32.87
C TYR A 305 1.09 -5.40 33.79
N LYS A 306 1.55 -6.64 34.02
CA LYS A 306 2.74 -6.93 34.84
C LYS A 306 4.03 -6.35 34.25
N ALA A 307 4.12 -6.15 32.93
CA ALA A 307 5.28 -5.55 32.30
C ALA A 307 5.35 -4.04 32.56
N PHE A 308 4.22 -3.33 32.42
CA PHE A 308 4.13 -1.89 32.67
C PHE A 308 4.25 -1.55 34.16
N VAL A 309 3.49 -2.23 35.03
CA VAL A 309 3.48 -1.95 36.49
C VAL A 309 4.85 -2.19 37.12
N ASN A 310 5.58 -3.22 36.66
CA ASN A 310 6.93 -3.51 37.16
C ASN A 310 8.02 -2.68 36.45
N GLY A 311 7.66 -1.76 35.54
CA GLY A 311 8.61 -0.91 34.81
C GLY A 311 9.53 -1.65 33.83
N ARG A 312 9.20 -2.89 33.44
CA ARG A 312 9.97 -3.67 32.46
C ARG A 312 9.84 -3.09 31.05
N VAL A 313 8.68 -2.53 30.75
CA VAL A 313 8.42 -1.78 29.51
C VAL A 313 7.91 -0.39 29.85
N LYS A 314 8.24 0.58 29.01
CA LYS A 314 7.76 1.97 29.08
C LYS A 314 6.85 2.33 27.91
N ALA A 315 6.85 1.56 26.82
CA ALA A 315 6.05 1.81 25.63
C ALA A 315 5.55 0.49 25.01
N LEU A 316 4.48 0.55 24.23
CA LEU A 316 3.83 -0.64 23.65
C LEU A 316 4.73 -1.39 22.67
N ASN A 317 5.56 -0.66 21.90
CA ASN A 317 6.50 -1.27 20.95
C ASN A 317 7.64 -2.05 21.62
N GLN A 318 7.81 -1.94 22.94
CA GLN A 318 8.78 -2.72 23.71
C GLN A 318 8.23 -4.09 24.13
N LEU A 319 6.93 -4.36 23.93
CA LEU A 319 6.37 -5.69 24.14
C LEU A 319 6.96 -6.64 23.09
N ALA A 320 7.60 -7.71 23.54
CA ALA A 320 8.22 -8.69 22.66
C ALA A 320 7.24 -9.81 22.33
N GLN A 321 6.89 -9.95 21.04
CA GLN A 321 5.95 -10.98 20.55
C GLN A 321 6.30 -12.41 21.04
N ASN A 322 7.59 -12.74 21.08
CA ASN A 322 8.08 -14.07 21.48
C ASN A 322 7.67 -14.46 22.92
N GLU A 323 7.39 -13.48 23.79
CA GLU A 323 6.95 -13.75 25.18
C GLU A 323 5.50 -14.24 25.28
N PHE A 324 4.71 -14.02 24.22
CA PHE A 324 3.27 -14.29 24.20
C PHE A 324 2.90 -15.52 23.36
N LYS A 325 3.83 -16.07 22.57
CA LYS A 325 3.62 -17.27 21.73
C LYS A 325 2.40 -17.20 20.78
N ILE A 326 2.07 -16.00 20.31
CA ILE A 326 0.96 -15.74 19.38
C ILE A 326 1.46 -15.27 18.01
N SER A 327 0.60 -15.38 16.99
CA SER A 327 0.93 -14.93 15.63
C SER A 327 1.15 -13.41 15.55
N SER A 328 1.87 -12.93 14.55
CA SER A 328 2.17 -11.49 14.41
C SER A 328 0.90 -10.65 14.21
N ASN A 329 -0.11 -11.21 13.54
CA ASN A 329 -1.39 -10.55 13.31
C ASN A 329 -2.26 -10.50 14.57
N GLU A 330 -2.28 -11.59 15.34
CA GLU A 330 -2.94 -11.65 16.65
C GLU A 330 -2.30 -10.67 17.64
N PHE A 331 -0.97 -10.66 17.71
CA PHE A 331 -0.19 -9.74 18.54
C PHE A 331 -0.51 -8.27 18.22
N LYS A 332 -0.46 -7.86 16.94
CA LYS A 332 -0.81 -6.50 16.52
C LYS A 332 -2.24 -6.12 16.94
N THR A 333 -3.18 -7.04 16.81
CA THR A 333 -4.59 -6.83 17.18
C THR A 333 -4.75 -6.62 18.69
N TYR A 334 -4.09 -7.44 19.50
CA TYR A 334 -4.16 -7.32 20.97
C TYR A 334 -3.45 -6.08 21.49
N VAL A 335 -2.32 -5.68 20.90
CA VAL A 335 -1.64 -4.41 21.24
C VAL A 335 -2.56 -3.22 20.95
N GLU A 336 -3.27 -3.21 19.80
CA GLU A 336 -4.21 -2.12 19.50
C GLU A 336 -5.40 -2.10 20.48
N ALA A 337 -5.93 -3.26 20.87
CA ALA A 337 -6.99 -3.35 21.87
C ALA A 337 -6.55 -2.76 23.23
N VAL A 338 -5.34 -3.12 23.70
CA VAL A 338 -4.77 -2.54 24.92
C VAL A 338 -4.51 -1.04 24.79
N LYS A 339 -4.01 -0.57 23.65
CA LYS A 339 -3.81 0.87 23.40
C LYS A 339 -5.13 1.65 23.48
N ARG A 340 -6.23 1.07 23.02
CA ARG A 340 -7.57 1.67 22.98
C ARG A 340 -8.40 1.44 24.24
N SER A 341 -7.85 0.73 25.22
CA SER A 341 -8.51 0.45 26.50
C SER A 341 -8.78 1.69 27.36
N GLY A 342 -8.03 2.77 27.15
CA GLY A 342 -8.04 3.95 28.03
C GLY A 342 -7.25 3.75 29.34
N CYS A 343 -6.63 2.59 29.53
CA CYS A 343 -5.84 2.27 30.72
C CYS A 343 -4.37 2.72 30.65
N LEU A 344 -3.93 3.27 29.52
CA LEU A 344 -2.59 3.83 29.33
C LEU A 344 -2.68 5.33 29.16
N LYS A 345 -1.89 6.08 29.94
CA LYS A 345 -1.69 7.52 29.79
C LYS A 345 -0.23 7.85 29.54
N GLY A 346 0.01 8.96 28.86
CA GLY A 346 1.36 9.48 28.66
C GLY A 346 2.01 9.77 29.99
N LEU A 347 3.35 9.78 30.03
CA LEU A 347 4.05 10.24 31.23
C LEU A 347 3.74 11.72 31.55
N ASP A 348 3.28 12.47 30.55
CA ASP A 348 2.75 13.84 30.61
C ASP A 348 1.23 13.91 30.85
N GLU A 349 0.59 12.79 31.21
CA GLU A 349 -0.86 12.64 31.38
C GLU A 349 -1.68 12.71 30.08
N SER A 350 -1.06 12.66 28.89
CA SER A 350 -1.81 12.68 27.63
C SER A 350 -2.68 11.42 27.44
N ASP A 351 -3.93 11.60 27.00
CA ASP A 351 -4.83 10.47 26.67
C ASP A 351 -4.47 9.83 25.32
N TYR A 352 -3.80 10.57 24.44
CA TYR A 352 -3.27 10.02 23.20
C TYR A 352 -1.94 9.30 23.42
N ILE A 353 -1.89 8.02 23.06
CA ILE A 353 -0.68 7.17 23.14
C ILE A 353 -0.39 6.57 21.77
N SER A 354 0.79 6.88 21.22
CA SER A 354 1.33 6.15 20.07
C SER A 354 2.08 4.88 20.53
N TYR A 355 2.41 3.96 19.63
CA TYR A 355 3.11 2.72 20.01
C TYR A 355 4.48 2.95 20.67
N SER A 356 5.16 4.06 20.33
CA SER A 356 6.47 4.42 20.87
C SER A 356 6.41 5.44 22.00
N THR A 357 5.23 6.02 22.28
CA THR A 357 5.08 7.02 23.36
C THR A 357 5.29 6.33 24.71
N PRO A 358 6.21 6.84 25.55
CA PRO A 358 6.32 6.37 26.92
C PRO A 358 5.01 6.60 27.67
N ALA A 359 4.49 5.53 28.28
CA ALA A 359 3.19 5.51 28.93
C ALA A 359 3.25 4.80 30.28
N LYS A 360 2.26 5.08 31.13
CA LYS A 360 2.04 4.43 32.41
C LYS A 360 0.66 3.80 32.46
N MET A 361 0.55 2.69 33.19
CA MET A 361 -0.73 2.05 33.49
C MET A 361 -1.46 2.86 34.56
N VAL A 362 -2.72 3.24 34.30
CA VAL A 362 -3.53 4.08 35.21
C VAL A 362 -4.77 3.38 35.76
N CYS A 363 -5.01 2.13 35.35
CA CYS A 363 -6.13 1.33 35.83
C CYS A 363 -5.61 0.04 36.49
N ASP A 364 -6.48 -0.69 37.20
CA ASP A 364 -6.15 -2.01 37.71
C ASP A 364 -6.27 -3.10 36.61
N LEU A 365 -5.85 -4.32 36.94
CA LEU A 365 -5.86 -5.45 36.00
C LEU A 365 -7.29 -5.80 35.52
N GLU A 366 -8.30 -5.68 36.38
CA GLU A 366 -9.66 -6.07 36.03
C GLU A 366 -10.27 -5.06 35.07
N MET A 367 -10.05 -3.77 35.31
CA MET A 367 -10.43 -2.69 34.41
C MET A 367 -9.72 -2.83 33.06
N LEU A 368 -8.43 -3.16 33.04
CA LEU A 368 -7.70 -3.40 31.79
C LEU A 368 -8.28 -4.58 31.01
N ARG A 369 -8.63 -5.69 31.69
CA ARG A 369 -9.29 -6.84 31.06
C ARG A 369 -10.61 -6.42 30.42
N VAL A 370 -11.50 -5.84 31.20
CA VAL A 370 -12.85 -5.47 30.73
C VAL A 370 -12.78 -4.47 29.58
N SER A 371 -12.00 -3.39 29.72
CA SER A 371 -11.86 -2.37 28.67
C SER A 371 -11.18 -2.89 27.39
N THR A 372 -10.24 -3.83 27.49
CA THR A 372 -9.61 -4.47 26.33
C THR A 372 -10.59 -5.36 25.57
N PHE A 373 -11.46 -6.10 26.26
CA PHE A 373 -12.53 -6.87 25.61
C PHE A 373 -13.64 -5.95 25.06
N ALA A 374 -13.96 -4.87 25.78
CA ALA A 374 -14.93 -3.87 25.36
C ALA A 374 -14.58 -3.26 23.99
N TYR A 375 -13.29 -3.08 23.70
CA TYR A 375 -12.82 -2.64 22.37
C TYR A 375 -13.41 -3.48 21.23
N PHE A 376 -13.41 -4.81 21.34
CA PHE A 376 -13.93 -5.70 20.29
C PHE A 376 -15.46 -5.61 20.16
N VAL A 377 -16.16 -5.49 21.28
CA VAL A 377 -17.62 -5.30 21.30
C VAL A 377 -18.00 -3.97 20.64
N LYS A 378 -17.28 -2.89 20.98
CA LYS A 378 -17.46 -1.56 20.37
C LYS A 378 -17.22 -1.57 18.86
N ARG A 379 -16.24 -2.34 18.38
CA ARG A 379 -16.00 -2.48 16.94
C ARG A 379 -17.23 -3.01 16.22
N ILE A 380 -17.86 -4.07 16.73
CA ILE A 380 -19.08 -4.62 16.13
C ILE A 380 -20.20 -3.56 16.16
N LEU A 381 -20.47 -2.99 17.33
CA LEU A 381 -21.60 -2.08 17.51
C LEU A 381 -21.43 -0.74 16.78
N SER A 382 -20.20 -0.31 16.50
CA SER A 382 -19.91 0.88 15.69
C SER A 382 -20.29 0.71 14.22
N GLN A 383 -20.51 -0.53 13.77
CA GLN A 383 -20.82 -0.87 12.40
C GLN A 383 -22.30 -1.20 12.20
N THR A 384 -22.98 -1.65 13.26
CA THR A 384 -24.37 -2.09 13.20
C THR A 384 -25.02 -2.11 14.58
N PHE A 385 -26.34 -1.96 14.64
CA PHE A 385 -27.12 -2.27 15.86
C PHE A 385 -27.16 -3.78 16.08
N VAL A 386 -27.42 -4.25 17.29
CA VAL A 386 -27.42 -5.69 17.62
C VAL A 386 -28.69 -6.06 18.40
N PHE A 387 -29.44 -7.06 17.94
CA PHE A 387 -30.60 -7.57 18.69
C PHE A 387 -30.14 -8.39 19.89
N LYS A 388 -30.96 -8.41 20.94
CA LYS A 388 -30.64 -9.12 22.19
C LYS A 388 -30.29 -10.59 21.98
N GLU A 389 -30.96 -11.26 21.05
CA GLU A 389 -30.71 -12.67 20.73
C GLU A 389 -29.36 -12.86 20.00
N GLU A 390 -28.94 -11.88 19.21
CA GLU A 390 -27.68 -11.88 18.45
C GLU A 390 -26.45 -11.65 19.33
N MET A 391 -26.63 -11.11 20.54
CA MET A 391 -25.55 -10.95 21.52
C MET A 391 -24.86 -12.27 21.87
N THR A 392 -25.55 -13.39 21.69
CA THR A 392 -24.98 -14.75 21.82
C THR A 392 -23.82 -14.98 20.84
N TYR A 393 -23.88 -14.45 19.62
CA TYR A 393 -22.78 -14.55 18.65
C TYR A 393 -21.56 -13.74 19.11
N ILE A 394 -21.77 -12.55 19.67
CA ILE A 394 -20.68 -11.72 20.19
C ILE A 394 -20.02 -12.41 21.39
N LYS A 395 -20.82 -12.95 22.30
CA LYS A 395 -20.34 -13.74 23.44
C LYS A 395 -19.45 -14.90 22.98
N GLU A 396 -19.89 -15.65 21.97
CA GLU A 396 -19.11 -16.76 21.44
C GLU A 396 -17.81 -16.28 20.75
N LEU A 397 -17.90 -15.27 19.89
CA LEU A 397 -16.80 -14.80 19.04
C LEU A 397 -15.70 -14.06 19.80
N VAL A 398 -16.07 -13.26 20.81
CA VAL A 398 -15.13 -12.38 21.53
C VAL A 398 -14.73 -12.97 22.87
N PHE A 399 -15.66 -13.66 23.55
CA PHE A 399 -15.45 -14.13 24.92
C PHE A 399 -15.27 -15.64 25.02
N SER A 400 -15.32 -16.37 23.90
CA SER A 400 -15.26 -17.84 23.89
C SER A 400 -16.29 -18.47 24.86
N ASN A 401 -17.49 -17.87 24.95
CA ASN A 401 -18.57 -18.24 25.88
C ASN A 401 -18.28 -18.04 27.38
N ASN A 402 -17.31 -17.20 27.74
CA ASN A 402 -17.11 -16.78 29.13
C ASN A 402 -18.21 -15.79 29.57
N GLU A 403 -19.26 -16.30 30.22
CA GLU A 403 -20.42 -15.51 30.68
C GLU A 403 -20.02 -14.37 31.61
N ALA A 404 -19.17 -14.65 32.61
CA ALA A 404 -18.83 -13.68 33.64
C ALA A 404 -18.07 -12.48 33.06
N LEU A 405 -17.16 -12.72 32.12
CA LEU A 405 -16.41 -11.65 31.46
C LEU A 405 -17.29 -10.87 30.48
N PHE A 406 -18.20 -11.56 29.79
CA PHE A 406 -19.17 -10.96 28.88
C PHE A 406 -20.08 -9.96 29.60
N GLU A 407 -20.76 -10.39 30.67
CA GLU A 407 -21.67 -9.54 31.45
C GLU A 407 -20.94 -8.33 32.05
N LYS A 408 -19.76 -8.53 32.65
CA LYS A 408 -18.94 -7.41 33.15
C LYS A 408 -18.58 -6.40 32.06
N THR A 409 -18.37 -6.86 30.83
CA THR A 409 -18.03 -5.99 29.71
C THR A 409 -19.22 -5.20 29.21
N LEU A 410 -20.42 -5.79 29.20
CA LEU A 410 -21.64 -5.07 28.87
C LEU A 410 -21.99 -4.05 29.95
N ASP A 411 -21.92 -4.44 31.23
CA ASP A 411 -22.14 -3.54 32.37
C ASP A 411 -21.20 -2.34 32.30
N PHE A 412 -19.92 -2.58 32.01
CA PHE A 412 -18.93 -1.52 31.82
C PHE A 412 -19.34 -0.54 30.72
N LEU A 413 -19.71 -1.05 29.54
CA LEU A 413 -20.12 -0.21 28.41
C LEU A 413 -21.43 0.55 28.67
N GLN A 414 -22.36 -0.01 29.44
CA GLN A 414 -23.58 0.68 29.84
C GLN A 414 -23.29 1.78 30.85
N GLN A 415 -22.43 1.51 31.84
CA GLN A 415 -22.03 2.49 32.86
C GLN A 415 -21.26 3.67 32.26
N THR A 416 -20.44 3.44 31.24
CA THR A 416 -19.76 4.51 30.50
C THR A 416 -20.67 5.27 29.54
N GLY A 417 -21.91 4.79 29.33
CA GLY A 417 -22.85 5.35 28.36
C GLY A 417 -22.54 5.01 26.90
N GLU A 418 -21.55 4.16 26.65
CA GLU A 418 -21.13 3.73 25.30
C GLU A 418 -22.09 2.70 24.69
N LEU A 419 -22.88 2.00 25.51
CA LEU A 419 -23.87 1.01 25.09
C LEU A 419 -25.27 1.38 25.61
N ILE A 420 -26.22 1.54 24.68
CA ILE A 420 -27.61 1.88 24.99
C ILE A 420 -28.52 0.73 24.52
N GLU A 421 -29.39 0.24 25.40
CA GLU A 421 -30.44 -0.73 25.05
C GLU A 421 -31.79 -0.02 24.90
N ILE A 422 -32.44 -0.16 23.74
CA ILE A 422 -33.80 0.34 23.50
C ILE A 422 -34.62 -0.77 22.86
N GLY A 423 -35.67 -1.23 23.54
CA GLY A 423 -36.61 -2.20 22.99
C GLY A 423 -35.98 -3.55 22.58
N GLY A 424 -34.96 -4.02 23.31
CA GLY A 424 -34.23 -5.26 22.97
C GLY A 424 -33.19 -5.11 21.87
N VAL A 425 -32.86 -3.87 21.49
CA VAL A 425 -31.81 -3.55 20.51
C VAL A 425 -30.71 -2.75 21.19
N TYR A 426 -29.47 -3.17 20.98
CA TYR A 426 -28.27 -2.52 21.48
C TYR A 426 -27.68 -1.58 20.42
N PHE A 427 -27.36 -0.36 20.83
CA PHE A 427 -26.75 0.69 20.03
C PHE A 427 -25.44 1.16 20.65
N TYR A 428 -24.46 1.48 19.81
CA TYR A 428 -23.26 2.19 20.24
C TYR A 428 -23.52 3.70 20.26
N SER A 429 -23.16 4.36 21.37
CA SER A 429 -23.10 5.81 21.45
C SER A 429 -21.64 6.24 21.64
N PRO A 430 -21.01 6.90 20.65
CA PRO A 430 -19.71 7.51 20.87
C PRO A 430 -19.91 8.70 21.81
N VAL A 431 -19.49 8.53 23.07
CA VAL A 431 -19.51 9.57 24.11
C VAL A 431 -18.47 10.65 23.81
#